data_AF-A0A934B6U5-F1
#
_entry.id   AF-A0A934B6U5-F1
#
_cell.length_a   1.000
_cell.length_b   1.000
_cell.length_c   1.000
_cell.angle_alpha   90.00
_cell.angle_beta   90.00
_cell.angle_gamma   90.00
#
_symmetry.space_group_name_H-M   'P 1'
#
loop_
_entity.id
_entity.type
_entity.pdbx_description
1 polymer ?
#
loop_
_entity_poly.entity_id
_entity_poly.type
_entity_poly.pdbx_seq_one_letter_code
_entity_poly.pdbx_strand_id
1 'polypeptide(L)'
;MCEIPFGRLKNYLAEKRNFLLRLLENPVLLEHESFTDLLMAVFHLTEELANRTDIDTLPDSDLQHLSGDINRVYGMLIIQWLGYMKYLKTNYPYLFSLAIRLNPFDQHASPVVK
;
A
#
# COMPACT_ATOMS: atom_id res chain seq x y z
N MET A 1 16.37 1.72 -14.35
CA MET A 1 14.95 1.63 -13.91
C MET A 1 14.88 0.43 -13.00
N CYS A 2 14.28 0.55 -11.81
CA CYS A 2 14.10 -0.60 -10.91
C CYS A 2 13.08 -1.54 -11.57
N GLU A 3 13.40 -2.81 -11.78
CA GLU A 3 12.44 -3.79 -12.30
C GLU A 3 11.39 -4.07 -11.21
N ILE A 4 10.12 -3.77 -11.52
CA ILE A 4 9.01 -4.07 -10.62
C ILE A 4 8.67 -5.56 -10.78
N PRO A 5 8.72 -6.38 -9.71
CA PRO A 5 8.40 -7.80 -9.81
C PRO A 5 6.88 -8.03 -9.80
N PHE A 6 6.21 -7.64 -10.89
CA PHE A 6 4.75 -7.65 -11.00
C PHE A 6 4.12 -9.01 -10.67
N GLY A 7 4.75 -10.13 -11.04
CA GLY A 7 4.26 -11.47 -10.68
C GLY A 7 4.23 -11.71 -9.17
N ARG A 8 5.26 -11.26 -8.44
CA ARG A 8 5.27 -11.34 -6.96
C ARG A 8 4.21 -10.42 -6.35
N LEU A 9 4.05 -9.21 -6.90
CA LEU A 9 3.04 -8.26 -6.44
C LEU A 9 1.61 -8.79 -6.65
N LYS A 10 1.33 -9.40 -7.81
CA LYS A 10 0.05 -10.06 -8.12
C LYS A 10 -0.29 -11.11 -7.07
N ASN A 11 0.64 -12.05 -6.81
CA ASN A 11 0.41 -13.12 -5.85
C ASN A 11 0.18 -12.56 -4.44
N TYR A 12 0.98 -11.58 -4.02
CA TYR A 12 0.82 -10.93 -2.72
C TYR A 12 -0.55 -10.23 -2.58
N LEU A 13 -0.97 -9.43 -3.57
CA LEU A 13 -2.26 -8.74 -3.51
C LEU A 13 -3.44 -9.71 -3.59
N ALA A 14 -3.33 -10.79 -4.36
CA ALA A 14 -4.34 -11.84 -4.42
C ALA A 14 -4.54 -12.50 -3.04
N GLU A 15 -3.46 -12.82 -2.33
CA GLU A 15 -3.52 -13.36 -0.97
C GLU A 15 -4.18 -12.39 0.04
N LYS A 16 -4.05 -11.08 -0.19
CA LYS A 16 -4.63 -10.04 0.69
C LYS A 16 -6.04 -9.61 0.31
N ARG A 17 -6.63 -10.11 -0.78
CA ARG A 17 -7.97 -9.70 -1.26
C ARG A 17 -9.04 -9.78 -0.18
N ASN A 18 -9.16 -10.92 0.51
CA ASN A 18 -10.15 -11.10 1.59
C ASN A 18 -9.88 -10.20 2.82
N PHE A 19 -8.62 -9.82 3.05
CA PHE A 19 -8.29 -8.86 4.10
C PHE A 19 -8.75 -7.45 3.71
N LEU A 20 -8.47 -7.01 2.48
CA LEU A 20 -8.90 -5.72 1.96
C LEU A 20 -10.43 -5.59 1.94
N LEU A 21 -11.15 -6.67 1.59
CA LEU A 21 -12.62 -6.67 1.58
C LEU A 21 -13.20 -6.44 2.97
N ARG A 22 -12.65 -7.11 3.99
CA ARG A 22 -13.06 -6.91 5.38
C ARG A 22 -12.76 -5.51 5.92
N LEU A 23 -11.78 -4.80 5.34
CA LEU A 23 -11.56 -3.40 5.69
C LEU A 23 -12.71 -2.52 5.19
N LEU A 24 -13.27 -2.77 4.00
CA LEU A 24 -14.42 -2.01 3.48
C LEU A 24 -15.70 -2.23 4.31
N GLU A 25 -15.82 -3.39 4.95
CA GLU A 25 -16.95 -3.70 5.83
C GLU A 25 -16.93 -2.91 7.15
N ASN A 26 -15.81 -2.25 7.47
CA ASN A 26 -15.68 -1.48 8.70
C ASN A 26 -16.33 -0.08 8.55
N PRO A 27 -17.45 0.19 9.24
CA PRO A 27 -18.18 1.46 9.09
C PRO A 27 -17.36 2.68 9.53
N VAL A 28 -16.35 2.51 10.41
CA VAL A 28 -15.46 3.59 10.85
C VAL A 28 -14.59 4.11 9.69
N LEU A 29 -14.30 3.27 8.68
CA LEU A 29 -13.48 3.66 7.54
C LEU A 29 -14.25 4.50 6.50
N LEU A 30 -15.58 4.38 6.47
CA LEU A 30 -16.44 5.14 5.55
C LEU A 30 -16.49 6.64 5.89
N GLU A 31 -16.13 7.02 7.12
CA GLU A 31 -16.03 8.42 7.54
C GLU A 31 -14.74 9.11 7.04
N HIS A 32 -13.78 8.34 6.53
CA HIS A 32 -12.48 8.83 6.04
C HIS A 32 -12.36 8.66 4.52
N GLU A 33 -12.81 9.67 3.77
CA GLU A 33 -12.78 9.72 2.29
C GLU A 33 -11.42 9.28 1.73
N SER A 34 -10.33 9.89 2.22
CA SER A 34 -8.97 9.59 1.74
C SER A 34 -8.47 8.16 1.98
N PHE A 35 -8.97 7.46 3.00
CA PHE A 35 -8.61 6.06 3.23
C PHE A 35 -9.43 5.12 2.35
N THR A 36 -10.71 5.44 2.15
CA THR A 36 -11.57 4.74 1.21
C THR A 36 -11.02 4.84 -0.21
N ASP A 37 -10.56 6.03 -0.64
CA ASP A 37 -9.91 6.22 -1.94
C ASP A 37 -8.64 5.35 -2.07
N LEU A 38 -7.84 5.25 -1.01
CA LEU A 38 -6.66 4.39 -1.01
C LEU A 38 -7.05 2.92 -1.20
N LEU A 39 -8.05 2.44 -0.46
CA LEU A 39 -8.54 1.07 -0.62
C LEU A 39 -9.01 0.82 -2.05
N MET A 40 -9.78 1.74 -2.64
CA MET A 40 -10.23 1.64 -4.03
C MET A 40 -9.07 1.57 -5.01
N ALA A 41 -8.03 2.39 -4.85
CA ALA A 41 -6.84 2.34 -5.69
C ALA A 41 -6.09 0.99 -5.58
N VAL A 42 -5.99 0.43 -4.37
CA VAL A 42 -5.37 -0.89 -4.15
C VAL A 42 -6.21 -2.01 -4.79
N PHE A 43 -7.53 -1.94 -4.68
CA PHE A 43 -8.43 -2.90 -5.35
C PHE A 43 -8.31 -2.82 -6.87
N HIS A 44 -8.32 -1.62 -7.44
CA HIS A 44 -8.14 -1.42 -8.86
C HIS A 44 -6.84 -2.08 -9.37
N LEU A 45 -5.71 -1.78 -8.72
CA LEU A 45 -4.43 -2.42 -9.04
C LEU A 45 -4.47 -3.96 -8.90
N THR A 46 -5.16 -4.46 -7.87
CA THR A 46 -5.31 -5.90 -7.64
C THR A 46 -6.11 -6.56 -8.77
N GLU A 47 -7.21 -5.95 -9.22
CA GLU A 47 -8.00 -6.46 -10.35
C GLU A 47 -7.24 -6.40 -11.67
N GLU A 48 -6.55 -5.30 -11.94
CA GLU A 48 -5.70 -5.12 -13.11
C GLU A 48 -4.65 -6.23 -13.20
N LEU A 49 -3.97 -6.55 -12.10
CA LEU A 49 -2.98 -7.63 -12.05
C LEU A 49 -3.62 -9.03 -12.12
N ALA A 50 -4.79 -9.22 -11.51
CA ALA A 50 -5.49 -10.51 -11.52
C ALA A 50 -5.92 -10.93 -12.93
N ASN A 51 -6.40 -9.98 -13.73
CA ASN A 51 -6.94 -10.23 -15.07
C ASN A 51 -5.87 -10.38 -16.17
N ARG A 52 -4.59 -10.11 -15.86
CA ARG A 52 -3.47 -10.32 -16.78
C ARG A 52 -2.84 -11.70 -16.53
N THR A 53 -2.97 -12.60 -17.51
CA THR A 53 -2.49 -13.99 -17.42
C THR A 53 -0.97 -14.08 -17.45
N ASP A 54 -0.31 -13.54 -18.47
CA ASP A 54 1.16 -13.49 -18.58
C ASP A 54 1.69 -12.09 -18.32
N ILE A 55 1.98 -11.82 -17.05
CA ILE A 55 2.55 -10.53 -16.61
C ILE A 55 3.96 -10.30 -17.18
N ASP A 56 4.72 -11.38 -17.41
CA ASP A 56 6.11 -11.30 -17.85
C ASP A 56 6.26 -10.97 -19.35
N THR A 57 5.15 -10.98 -20.11
CA THR A 57 5.13 -10.69 -21.55
C THR A 57 4.22 -9.52 -21.91
N LEU A 58 3.94 -8.63 -20.96
CA LEU A 58 3.08 -7.47 -21.20
C LEU A 58 3.76 -6.46 -22.14
N PRO A 59 2.98 -5.79 -23.01
CA PRO A 59 3.47 -4.64 -23.76
C PRO A 59 3.96 -3.53 -22.84
N ASP A 60 4.91 -2.72 -23.33
CA ASP A 60 5.46 -1.59 -22.57
C ASP A 60 4.38 -0.60 -22.08
N SER A 61 3.32 -0.39 -22.87
CA SER A 61 2.19 0.46 -22.49
C SER A 61 1.46 -0.04 -21.24
N ASP A 62 1.29 -1.35 -21.10
CA ASP A 62 0.66 -1.98 -19.93
C ASP A 62 1.57 -1.90 -18.71
N LEU A 63 2.88 -2.12 -18.89
CA LEU A 63 3.86 -1.98 -17.81
C LEU A 63 3.90 -0.54 -17.28
N GLN A 64 3.81 0.45 -18.17
CA GLN A 64 3.72 1.87 -17.79
C GLN A 64 2.42 2.19 -17.06
N HIS A 65 1.29 1.67 -17.52
CA HIS A 65 -0.01 1.82 -16.86
C HIS A 65 0.04 1.29 -15.42
N LEU A 66 0.47 0.03 -15.24
CA LEU A 66 0.59 -0.60 -13.93
C LEU A 66 1.58 0.13 -13.01
N SER A 67 2.68 0.64 -13.57
CA SER A 67 3.62 1.48 -12.83
C SER A 67 2.95 2.77 -12.34
N GLY A 68 2.09 3.39 -13.17
CA GLY A 68 1.27 4.53 -12.79
C GLY A 68 0.31 4.22 -11.64
N ASP A 69 -0.35 3.06 -11.67
CA ASP A 69 -1.25 2.62 -10.61
C ASP A 69 -0.52 2.33 -9.30
N ILE A 70 0.65 1.68 -9.37
CA ILE A 70 1.53 1.48 -8.21
C ILE A 70 1.93 2.82 -7.61
N ASN A 71 2.37 3.78 -8.44
CA ASN A 71 2.74 5.11 -7.98
C ASN A 71 1.58 5.83 -7.29
N ARG A 72 0.35 5.71 -7.82
CA ARG A 72 -0.86 6.25 -7.19
C ARG A 72 -1.07 5.66 -5.79
N VAL A 73 -1.04 4.33 -5.69
CA VAL A 73 -1.21 3.61 -4.41
C VAL A 73 -0.12 4.01 -3.41
N TYR A 74 1.14 4.02 -3.81
CA TYR A 74 2.26 4.40 -2.94
C TYR A 74 2.16 5.85 -2.47
N GLY A 75 1.79 6.79 -3.35
CA GLY A 75 1.58 8.17 -2.98
C GLY A 75 0.51 8.31 -1.89
N MET A 76 -0.61 7.61 -2.03
CA MET A 76 -1.70 7.63 -1.05
C MET A 76 -1.31 6.93 0.27
N LEU A 77 -0.57 5.82 0.22
CA LEU A 77 -0.04 5.14 1.41
C LEU A 77 0.86 6.06 2.24
N ILE A 78 1.73 6.84 1.59
CA ILE A 78 2.61 7.80 2.29
C ILE A 78 1.78 8.83 3.06
N ILE A 79 0.73 9.38 2.44
CA ILE A 79 -0.14 10.37 3.09
C ILE A 79 -0.85 9.76 4.31
N GLN A 80 -1.42 8.56 4.17
CA GLN A 80 -2.07 7.86 5.29
C GLN A 80 -1.07 7.55 6.41
N TRP A 81 0.13 7.09 6.08
CA TRP A 81 1.17 6.82 7.06
C TRP A 81 1.63 8.08 7.80
N LEU A 82 1.83 9.20 7.10
CA LEU A 82 2.18 10.48 7.73
C LEU A 82 1.06 10.97 8.67
N GLY A 83 -0.20 10.83 8.28
CA GLY A 83 -1.35 11.11 9.13
C GLY A 83 -1.35 10.26 10.39
N TYR A 84 -1.14 8.94 10.25
CA TYR A 84 -1.02 8.01 11.36
C TYR A 84 0.14 8.36 12.30
N MET A 85 1.32 8.67 11.74
CA MET A 85 2.50 9.04 12.53
C MET A 85 2.29 10.35 13.30
N LYS A 86 1.62 11.34 12.69
CA LYS A 86 1.23 12.58 13.38
C LYS A 86 0.26 12.28 14.54
N TYR A 87 -0.74 11.43 14.31
CA TYR A 87 -1.68 11.02 15.34
C TYR A 87 -0.98 10.30 16.50
N LEU A 88 -0.11 9.33 16.21
CA LEU A 88 0.67 8.62 17.24
C LEU A 88 1.56 9.59 18.01
N LYS A 89 2.27 10.49 17.34
CA LYS A 89 3.17 11.44 17.99
C LYS A 89 2.45 12.29 19.02
N THR A 90 1.23 12.73 18.72
CA THR A 90 0.42 13.57 19.60
C THR A 90 -0.25 12.78 20.73
N ASN A 91 -0.84 11.62 20.42
CA ASN A 91 -1.74 10.92 21.34
C ASN A 91 -1.09 9.73 22.05
N TYR A 92 -0.08 9.11 21.44
CA TYR A 92 0.58 7.90 21.95
C TYR A 92 2.10 7.92 21.67
N PRO A 93 2.87 8.81 22.32
CA PRO A 93 4.30 9.00 22.03
C PRO A 93 5.14 7.72 22.14
N TYR A 94 4.76 6.79 23.03
CA TYR A 94 5.44 5.50 23.18
C TYR A 94 5.25 4.58 21.96
N LEU A 95 4.06 4.59 21.33
CA LEU A 95 3.82 3.87 20.07
C LEU A 95 4.54 4.54 18.90
N PHE A 96 4.50 5.88 18.85
CA PHE A 96 5.22 6.65 17.83
C PHE A 96 6.71 6.31 17.82
N SER A 97 7.34 6.22 19.00
CA SER A 97 8.75 5.88 19.15
C SER A 97 9.12 4.58 18.45
N LEU A 98 8.29 3.53 18.59
CA LEU A 98 8.52 2.27 17.88
C LEU A 98 8.19 2.39 16.39
N ALA A 99 7.05 2.98 16.04
CA ALA A 99 6.57 3.08 14.66
C ALA A 99 7.54 3.86 13.75
N ILE A 100 8.20 4.91 14.25
CA ILE A 100 9.16 5.68 13.47
C ILE A 100 10.46 4.91 13.21
N ARG A 101 10.86 4.03 14.15
CA ARG A 101 12.01 3.14 13.99
C ARG A 101 11.74 1.97 13.05
N LEU A 102 10.48 1.57 12.95
CA LEU A 102 9.98 0.56 12.01
C LEU A 102 9.33 1.19 10.78
N ASN A 103 9.85 2.35 10.34
CA ASN A 103 9.31 3.06 9.19
C ASN A 103 9.30 2.14 7.95
N PRO A 104 8.12 1.82 7.37
CA PRO A 104 8.02 0.90 6.24
C PRO A 104 8.66 1.45 4.96
N PHE A 105 9.00 2.74 4.91
CA PHE A 105 9.67 3.39 3.79
C PHE A 105 11.20 3.44 3.94
N ASP A 106 11.75 2.92 5.05
CA ASP A 106 13.18 2.77 5.25
C ASP A 106 13.54 1.27 5.25
N GLN A 107 14.25 0.82 4.21
CA GLN A 107 14.67 -0.58 4.07
C GLN A 107 15.69 -1.02 5.14
N HIS A 108 16.29 -0.06 5.84
CA HIS A 108 17.24 -0.29 6.92
C HIS A 108 16.64 -0.01 8.31
N ALA A 109 15.33 0.22 8.38
CA ALA A 109 14.58 0.42 9.62
C ALA A 109 14.88 -0.70 10.62
N SER A 110 15.08 -0.34 11.88
CA SER A 110 15.41 -1.29 12.94
C SER A 110 14.74 -0.91 14.26
N PRO A 111 14.15 -1.87 14.99
CA PRO A 111 13.56 -1.59 16.29
C PRO A 111 14.64 -1.29 17.36
N VAL A 112 15.88 -1.71 17.13
CA VAL A 112 16.99 -1.64 18.09
C VAL A 112 17.61 -0.25 18.10
N VAL A 113 17.81 0.30 19.31
CA VAL A 113 18.54 1.55 19.53
C VAL A 113 20.02 1.21 19.68
N LYS A 114 20.87 1.85 18.88
CA LYS A 114 22.34 1.73 18.98
C LYS A 114 22.90 2.86 19.83
#